data_AF-A0A8B6XK21-F1
#
_entry.id   AF-A0A8B6XK21-F1
#
_cell.length_a   1.000
_cell.length_b   1.000
_cell.length_c   1.000
_cell.angle_alpha   90.00
_cell.angle_beta   90.00
_cell.angle_gamma   90.00
#
_symmetry.space_group_name_H-M   'P 1'
#
loop_
_entity.id
_entity.type
_entity.pdbx_description
1 polymer ?
#
loop_
_entity_poly.entity_id
_entity_poly.type
_entity_poly.pdbx_seq_one_letter_code
_entity_poly.pdbx_strand_id
1 'polypeptide(L)'
;VGAAMPVLFSYFVEFMSMNRRGPMIGFMASFWMFGNILASAAAWIIIPRVHIGFYIFGLWFGSWRIFVVICAIPSLSSAFFLYFMPESPKYLQNIGQYKRAEKVFKLMFNCNFGQVESIPPEISEFGDRQPRVDTPFDIHHGDVCKFSQCLCSFSLTLKKVCCSTKKLFQKPHLRTTLILLFVWFTLSFGYYGLWMWFPEIFQRIQQGGSSCGGETSFNETKSIWTCSQQVEFGTAVYMESFLIALSNLPGNIITVLVINKLGRRQLL
;
A
#
# COMPACT_ATOMS: atom_id res chain seq x y z
N VAL A 1 -0.31 7.31 3.24
CA VAL A 1 -0.83 6.23 2.35
C VAL A 1 -0.22 6.28 0.94
N GLY A 2 -0.11 7.45 0.29
CA GLY A 2 0.42 7.52 -1.10
C GLY A 2 1.92 7.26 -1.28
N ALA A 3 2.79 7.81 -0.42
CA ALA A 3 4.25 7.67 -0.59
C ALA A 3 4.79 6.30 -0.13
N ALA A 4 4.13 5.67 0.85
CA ALA A 4 4.60 4.42 1.43
C ALA A 4 4.45 3.23 0.47
N MET A 5 3.38 3.20 -0.34
CA MET A 5 3.12 2.07 -1.24
C MET A 5 4.26 1.85 -2.25
N PRO A 6 4.69 2.85 -3.05
CA PRO A 6 5.80 2.66 -3.99
C PRO A 6 7.11 2.26 -3.31
N VAL A 7 7.37 2.80 -2.11
CA VAL A 7 8.58 2.50 -1.34
C VAL A 7 8.57 1.04 -0.88
N LEU A 8 7.45 0.55 -0.33
CA LEU A 8 7.32 -0.84 0.12
C LEU A 8 7.49 -1.83 -1.04
N PHE A 9 6.84 -1.59 -2.17
CA PHE A 9 6.99 -2.45 -3.35
C PHE A 9 8.42 -2.43 -3.90
N SER A 10 9.06 -1.26 -3.96
CA SER A 10 10.44 -1.14 -4.43
C SER A 10 11.41 -1.85 -3.49
N TYR A 11 11.29 -1.59 -2.18
CA TYR A 11 12.08 -2.22 -1.14
C TYR A 11 11.95 -3.74 -1.18
N PHE A 12 10.72 -4.26 -1.19
CA PHE A 12 10.48 -5.71 -1.18
C PHE A 12 11.08 -6.40 -2.41
N VAL A 13 10.95 -5.81 -3.61
CA VAL A 13 11.48 -6.40 -4.85
C VAL A 13 13.00 -6.44 -4.89
N GLU A 14 13.68 -5.54 -4.18
CA GLU A 14 15.15 -5.52 -4.10
C GLU A 14 15.70 -6.75 -3.35
N PHE A 15 14.91 -7.37 -2.48
CA PHE A 15 15.28 -8.61 -1.80
C PHE A 15 14.97 -9.88 -2.61
N MET A 16 14.26 -9.77 -3.74
CA MET A 16 13.74 -10.93 -4.47
C MET A 16 14.54 -11.26 -5.73
N SER A 17 14.75 -12.56 -5.96
CA SER A 17 15.36 -13.09 -7.19
C SER A 17 14.42 -12.92 -8.39
N MET A 18 14.98 -12.65 -9.58
CA MET A 18 14.24 -12.33 -10.81
C MET A 18 13.12 -13.33 -11.14
N ASN A 19 13.35 -14.62 -10.90
CA ASN A 19 12.43 -15.69 -11.25
C ASN A 19 11.18 -15.75 -10.33
N ARG A 20 11.28 -15.26 -9.09
CA ARG A 20 10.16 -15.30 -8.12
C ARG A 20 9.50 -13.94 -7.87
N ARG A 21 9.94 -12.87 -8.55
CA ARG A 21 9.41 -11.51 -8.31
C ARG A 21 7.90 -11.40 -8.53
N GLY A 22 7.39 -11.94 -9.63
CA GLY A 22 5.97 -11.81 -10.00
C GLY A 22 5.00 -12.33 -8.93
N PRO A 23 5.08 -13.62 -8.55
CA PRO A 23 4.22 -14.20 -7.52
C PRO A 23 4.34 -13.52 -6.18
N MET A 24 5.56 -13.11 -5.81
CA MET A 24 5.84 -12.53 -4.50
C MET A 24 5.30 -11.11 -4.38
N ILE A 25 5.33 -10.33 -5.47
CA ILE A 25 4.63 -9.04 -5.55
C ILE A 25 3.11 -9.26 -5.43
N GLY A 26 2.57 -10.30 -6.09
CA GLY A 26 1.16 -10.67 -5.96
C GLY A 26 0.78 -11.06 -4.53
N PHE A 27 1.62 -11.88 -3.88
CA PHE A 27 1.46 -12.25 -2.47
C PHE A 27 1.49 -11.03 -1.54
N MET A 28 2.42 -10.09 -1.77
CA MET A 28 2.46 -8.83 -1.04
C MET A 28 1.16 -8.01 -1.25
N ALA A 29 0.66 -7.94 -2.49
CA ALA A 29 -0.57 -7.22 -2.80
C ALA A 29 -1.81 -7.82 -2.09
N SER A 30 -1.85 -9.14 -1.86
CA SER A 30 -2.94 -9.80 -1.12
C SER A 30 -3.09 -9.29 0.32
N PHE A 31 -2.04 -8.74 0.95
CA PHE A 31 -2.15 -8.15 2.29
C PHE A 31 -3.07 -6.93 2.35
N TRP A 32 -3.21 -6.18 1.24
CA TRP A 32 -4.20 -5.09 1.15
C TRP A 32 -5.62 -5.60 1.45
N MET A 33 -5.91 -6.81 0.98
CA MET A 33 -7.23 -7.42 1.09
C MET A 33 -7.45 -8.01 2.46
N PHE A 34 -6.42 -8.65 3.01
CA PHE A 34 -6.43 -9.08 4.40
C PHE A 34 -6.70 -7.90 5.35
N GLY A 35 -6.09 -6.74 5.07
CA GLY A 35 -6.38 -5.50 5.77
C GLY A 35 -7.85 -5.08 5.68
N ASN A 36 -8.45 -5.14 4.48
CA ASN A 36 -9.88 -4.84 4.30
C ASN A 36 -10.78 -5.83 5.07
N ILE A 37 -10.47 -7.13 5.04
CA ILE A 37 -11.23 -8.15 5.78
C ILE A 37 -11.14 -7.90 7.29
N LEU A 38 -9.93 -7.65 7.80
CA LEU A 38 -9.71 -7.35 9.21
C LEU A 38 -10.46 -6.09 9.64
N ALA A 39 -10.42 -5.03 8.82
CA ALA A 39 -11.12 -3.78 9.08
C ALA A 39 -12.64 -3.96 9.06
N SER A 40 -13.20 -4.63 8.04
CA SER A 40 -14.64 -4.90 7.98
C SER A 40 -15.11 -5.81 9.11
N ALA A 41 -14.32 -6.82 9.50
CA ALA A 41 -14.62 -7.69 10.64
C ALA A 41 -14.60 -6.90 11.96
N ALA A 42 -13.59 -6.07 12.17
CA ALA A 42 -13.51 -5.20 13.35
C ALA A 42 -14.69 -4.21 13.38
N ALA A 43 -15.05 -3.61 12.24
CA ALA A 43 -16.20 -2.72 12.13
C ALA A 43 -17.50 -3.42 12.52
N TRP A 44 -17.73 -4.64 12.00
CA TRP A 44 -18.92 -5.43 12.30
C TRP A 44 -18.99 -5.88 13.77
N ILE A 45 -17.86 -6.18 14.41
CA ILE A 45 -17.85 -6.60 15.82
C ILE A 45 -18.05 -5.43 16.78
N ILE A 46 -17.44 -4.27 16.48
CA ILE A 46 -17.32 -3.15 17.43
C ILE A 46 -18.46 -2.15 17.28
N ILE A 47 -18.79 -1.73 16.06
CA ILE A 47 -19.70 -0.60 15.82
C ILE A 47 -21.15 -0.90 16.23
N PRO A 48 -21.72 -2.09 15.94
CA PRO A 48 -23.07 -2.45 16.36
C PRO A 48 -23.27 -2.48 17.89
N ARG A 49 -22.19 -2.60 18.65
CA ARG A 49 -22.23 -2.68 20.11
C ARG A 49 -22.10 -1.28 20.71
N VAL A 50 -23.20 -0.53 20.69
CA VAL A 50 -23.29 0.87 21.16
C VAL A 50 -23.04 1.01 22.67
N HIS A 51 -23.21 -0.07 23.44
CA HIS A 51 -22.99 -0.07 24.90
C HIS A 51 -21.51 -0.18 25.32
N ILE A 52 -20.59 -0.43 24.37
CA ILE A 52 -19.16 -0.52 24.66
C ILE A 52 -18.57 0.89 24.55
N GLY A 53 -18.72 1.66 25.62
CA GLY A 53 -18.09 2.96 25.77
C GLY A 53 -17.48 3.11 27.15
N PHE A 54 -16.25 3.58 27.22
CA PHE A 54 -15.57 3.88 28.47
C PHE A 54 -15.22 5.36 28.54
N TYR A 55 -15.21 5.92 29.75
CA TYR A 55 -14.69 7.25 29.97
C TYR A 55 -13.19 7.15 30.24
N ILE A 56 -12.38 7.82 29.41
CA ILE A 56 -10.94 7.94 29.59
C ILE A 56 -10.57 9.42 29.56
N PHE A 57 -9.80 9.89 30.55
CA PHE A 57 -9.35 11.28 30.67
C PHE A 57 -10.47 12.33 30.47
N GLY A 58 -11.68 12.06 30.97
CA GLY A 58 -12.84 12.96 30.85
C GLY A 58 -13.50 12.99 29.45
N LEU A 59 -13.05 12.16 28.51
CA LEU A 59 -13.64 12.02 27.18
C LEU A 59 -14.44 10.72 27.07
N TRP A 60 -15.61 10.80 26.45
CA TRP A 60 -16.42 9.63 26.09
C TRP A 60 -15.81 8.90 24.89
N PHE A 61 -15.29 7.69 25.09
CA PHE A 61 -14.83 6.82 24.01
C PHE A 61 -15.99 5.95 23.52
N GLY A 62 -16.65 6.39 22.44
CA GLY A 62 -17.64 5.56 21.74
C GLY A 62 -17.00 4.49 20.83
N SER A 63 -17.83 3.55 20.37
CA SER A 63 -17.43 2.37 19.58
C SER A 63 -16.60 2.70 18.33
N TRP A 64 -16.86 3.83 17.65
CA TRP A 64 -16.08 4.24 16.47
C TRP A 64 -14.63 4.62 16.81
N ARG A 65 -14.35 5.18 18.00
CA ARG A 65 -12.97 5.51 18.43
C ARG A 65 -12.20 4.23 18.74
N ILE A 66 -12.87 3.28 19.38
CA ILE A 66 -12.32 1.96 19.68
C ILE A 66 -11.95 1.23 18.38
N PHE A 67 -12.82 1.31 17.37
CA PHE A 67 -12.53 0.81 16.02
C PHE A 67 -11.27 1.44 15.41
N VAL A 68 -11.14 2.78 15.47
CA VAL A 68 -9.95 3.48 14.97
C VAL A 68 -8.68 3.03 15.70
N VAL A 69 -8.73 2.87 17.03
CA VAL A 69 -7.60 2.38 17.83
C VAL A 69 -7.20 0.97 17.43
N ILE A 70 -8.15 0.06 17.24
CA ILE A 70 -7.87 -1.32 16.81
C ILE A 70 -7.23 -1.35 15.42
N CYS A 71 -7.68 -0.49 14.50
CA CYS A 71 -7.05 -0.34 13.18
C CYS A 71 -5.65 0.29 13.26
N ALA A 72 -5.33 1.04 14.31
CA ALA A 72 -4.00 1.62 14.51
C ALA A 72 -2.96 0.59 14.99
N ILE A 73 -3.38 -0.46 15.71
CA ILE A 73 -2.48 -1.52 16.22
C ILE A 73 -1.64 -2.18 15.12
N PRO A 74 -2.21 -2.71 14.01
CA PRO A 74 -1.41 -3.33 12.95
C PRO A 74 -0.49 -2.32 12.25
N SER A 75 -0.90 -1.04 12.16
CA SER A 75 -0.05 0.03 11.62
C SER A 75 1.18 0.28 12.50
N LEU A 76 0.98 0.39 13.82
CA LEU A 76 2.07 0.56 14.79
C LEU A 76 3.00 -0.65 14.83
N SER A 77 2.43 -1.86 14.77
CA SER A 77 3.18 -3.11 14.66
C SER A 77 4.09 -3.09 13.42
N SER A 78 3.60 -2.63 12.28
CA SER A 78 4.43 -2.53 11.06
C SER A 78 5.61 -1.58 11.23
N ALA A 79 5.43 -0.45 11.90
CA ALA A 79 6.51 0.50 12.17
C ALA A 79 7.58 -0.10 13.09
N PHE A 80 7.15 -0.87 14.10
CA PHE A 80 8.04 -1.63 14.96
C PHE A 80 8.84 -2.67 14.18
N PHE A 81 8.21 -3.46 13.31
CA PHE A 81 8.91 -4.47 12.50
C PHE A 81 9.87 -3.86 11.47
N LEU A 82 9.54 -2.71 10.88
CA LEU A 82 10.43 -2.01 9.95
C LEU A 82 11.75 -1.58 10.59
N TYR A 83 11.76 -1.31 11.90
CA TYR A 83 13.00 -1.00 12.63
C TYR A 83 14.00 -2.15 12.62
N PHE A 84 13.53 -3.40 12.59
CA PHE A 84 14.40 -4.59 12.56
C PHE A 84 14.87 -4.97 11.15
N MET A 85 14.25 -4.40 10.11
CA MET A 85 14.61 -4.76 8.74
C MET A 85 15.91 -4.08 8.30
N PRO A 86 16.80 -4.80 7.59
CA PRO A 86 18.05 -4.21 7.10
C PRO A 86 17.77 -3.20 5.97
N GLU A 87 18.67 -2.26 5.76
CA GLU A 87 18.61 -1.38 4.60
C GLU A 87 18.74 -2.18 3.29
N SER A 88 18.13 -1.67 2.22
CA SER A 88 18.18 -2.32 0.91
C SER A 88 19.62 -2.47 0.40
N PRO A 89 20.00 -3.65 -0.13
CA PRO A 89 21.34 -3.88 -0.67
C PRO A 89 21.65 -2.96 -1.87
N LYS A 90 20.64 -2.64 -2.69
CA LYS A 90 20.78 -1.77 -3.86
C LYS A 90 20.96 -0.31 -3.46
N TYR A 91 20.27 0.12 -2.41
CA TYR A 91 20.44 1.44 -1.83
C TYR A 91 21.87 1.63 -1.29
N LEU A 92 22.35 0.66 -0.50
CA LEU A 92 23.71 0.67 0.06
C LEU A 92 24.80 0.72 -1.03
N GLN A 93 24.56 0.03 -2.15
CA GLN A 93 25.46 0.07 -3.31
C GLN A 93 25.50 1.45 -3.98
N ASN A 94 24.35 2.13 -4.11
CA ASN A 94 24.28 3.46 -4.72
C ASN A 94 24.94 4.55 -3.85
N ILE A 95 25.01 4.34 -2.54
CA ILE A 95 25.69 5.25 -1.58
C ILE A 95 27.19 4.96 -1.48
N GLY A 96 27.66 3.82 -2.01
CA GLY A 96 29.07 3.41 -1.93
C GLY A 96 29.42 2.65 -0.65
N GLN A 97 28.44 2.23 0.16
CA GLN A 97 28.65 1.46 1.39
C GLN A 97 28.71 -0.06 1.09
N TYR A 98 29.67 -0.49 0.28
CA TYR A 98 29.79 -1.88 -0.20
C TYR A 98 29.89 -2.91 0.93
N LYS A 99 30.65 -2.60 2.01
CA LYS A 99 30.79 -3.49 3.17
C LYS A 99 29.47 -3.76 3.90
N ARG A 100 28.55 -2.79 3.93
CA ARG A 100 27.21 -2.99 4.52
C ARG A 100 26.33 -3.79 3.56
N ALA A 101 26.39 -3.50 2.26
CA ALA A 101 25.66 -4.26 1.25
C ALA A 101 26.05 -5.75 1.28
N GLU A 102 27.35 -6.05 1.42
CA GLU A 102 27.88 -7.40 1.53
C GLU A 102 27.28 -8.16 2.74
N LYS A 103 27.17 -7.51 3.90
CA LYS A 103 26.52 -8.11 5.10
C LYS A 103 25.06 -8.46 4.83
N VAL A 104 24.33 -7.59 4.15
CA VAL A 104 22.93 -7.83 3.79
C VAL A 104 22.83 -9.00 2.80
N PHE A 105 23.71 -9.08 1.80
CA PHE A 105 23.76 -10.22 0.88
C PHE A 105 24.07 -11.54 1.59
N LYS A 106 25.01 -11.56 2.56
CA LYS A 106 25.30 -12.74 3.39
C LYS A 106 24.07 -13.17 4.18
N LEU A 107 23.35 -12.23 4.79
CA LEU A 107 22.10 -12.52 5.51
C LEU A 107 21.04 -13.12 4.58
N MET A 108 20.83 -12.55 3.40
CA MET A 108 19.88 -13.06 2.41
C MET A 108 20.25 -14.45 1.91
N PHE A 109 21.54 -14.70 1.67
CA PHE A 109 22.04 -15.99 1.24
C PHE A 109 21.80 -17.05 2.30
N ASN A 110 22.15 -16.76 3.56
CA ASN A 110 21.94 -17.65 4.70
C ASN A 110 20.46 -17.95 4.94
N CYS A 111 19.57 -16.96 4.79
CA CYS A 111 18.13 -17.17 4.91
C CYS A 111 17.54 -18.03 3.78
N ASN A 112 18.07 -17.94 2.56
CA ASN A 112 17.52 -18.65 1.40
C ASN A 112 18.07 -20.08 1.23
N PHE A 113 19.36 -20.29 1.55
CA PHE A 113 20.08 -21.54 1.30
C PHE A 113 20.58 -22.24 2.57
N GLY A 114 20.36 -21.66 3.75
CA GLY A 114 20.87 -22.18 5.03
C GLY A 114 22.31 -21.74 5.33
N GLN A 115 22.87 -22.24 6.45
CA GLN A 115 24.27 -21.97 6.82
C GLN A 115 25.21 -22.79 5.93
N VAL A 116 25.55 -22.26 4.76
CA VAL A 116 26.67 -22.75 3.95
C VAL A 116 27.89 -21.91 4.33
N GLU A 117 28.95 -22.58 4.78
CA GLU A 117 30.16 -21.97 5.35
C GLU A 117 30.99 -21.19 4.30
N SER A 118 30.77 -21.46 3.01
CA SER A 118 31.40 -20.77 1.90
C SER A 118 30.43 -19.80 1.22
N ILE A 119 30.61 -18.51 1.48
CA ILE A 119 30.00 -17.42 0.72
C ILE A 119 30.48 -17.53 -0.74
N PRO A 120 29.62 -17.37 -1.77
CA PRO A 120 30.06 -17.30 -3.15
C PRO A 120 31.20 -16.28 -3.33
N PRO A 121 32.29 -16.63 -4.03
CA PRO A 121 33.46 -15.75 -4.18
C PRO A 121 33.10 -14.40 -4.80
N GLU A 122 32.05 -14.37 -5.62
CA GLU A 122 31.48 -13.15 -6.20
C GLU A 122 31.04 -12.10 -5.16
N ILE A 123 30.55 -12.53 -3.98
CA ILE A 123 30.11 -11.61 -2.91
C ILE A 123 31.31 -11.12 -2.09
N SER A 124 32.32 -11.99 -1.90
CA SER A 124 33.56 -11.62 -1.18
C SER A 124 34.42 -10.65 -1.99
N GLU A 125 34.56 -10.86 -3.30
CA GLU A 125 35.27 -9.94 -4.19
C GLU A 125 34.52 -8.61 -4.37
N PHE A 126 33.20 -8.59 -4.17
CA PHE A 126 32.39 -7.38 -4.26
C PHE A 126 32.66 -6.39 -3.11
N GLY A 127 33.07 -6.87 -1.93
CA GLY A 127 33.48 -6.01 -0.82
C GLY A 127 34.75 -5.19 -1.10
N ASP A 128 35.63 -5.70 -1.95
CA ASP A 128 36.92 -5.10 -2.31
C ASP A 128 36.88 -4.27 -3.60
N ARG A 129 35.97 -4.57 -4.54
CA ARG A 129 35.75 -3.73 -5.71
C ARG A 129 34.98 -2.47 -5.31
N GLN A 130 35.69 -1.40 -4.98
CA GLN A 130 35.15 -0.04 -5.08
C GLN A 130 35.12 0.37 -6.56
N PRO A 131 33.98 0.32 -7.28
CA PRO A 131 33.88 1.13 -8.48
C PRO A 131 34.02 2.59 -8.04
N ARG A 132 34.95 3.33 -8.66
CA ARG A 132 34.96 4.79 -8.55
C ARG A 132 33.58 5.28 -8.93
N VAL A 133 32.81 5.68 -7.93
CA VAL A 133 31.61 6.46 -8.17
C VAL A 133 32.17 7.82 -8.58
N ASP A 134 32.21 8.10 -9.88
CA ASP A 134 32.30 9.47 -10.39
C ASP A 134 30.98 10.18 -10.03
N THR A 135 30.72 10.35 -8.75
CA THR A 135 29.81 11.38 -8.26
C THR A 135 30.52 12.70 -8.51
N PRO A 136 29.94 13.66 -9.25
CA PRO A 136 30.50 14.99 -9.40
C PRO A 136 30.51 15.81 -8.08
N PHE A 137 30.53 15.16 -6.92
CA PHE A 137 30.18 15.76 -5.65
C PHE A 137 30.89 15.06 -4.48
N ASP A 138 32.22 15.16 -4.46
CA ASP A 138 32.97 15.07 -3.21
C ASP A 138 32.59 16.28 -2.35
N ILE A 139 31.75 16.05 -1.33
CA ILE A 139 31.47 17.05 -0.29
C ILE A 139 32.66 17.03 0.66
N HIS A 140 33.54 18.02 0.53
CA HIS A 140 34.52 18.33 1.55
C HIS A 140 33.82 18.50 2.92
N HIS A 141 34.30 17.73 3.90
CA HIS A 141 33.97 17.87 5.32
C HIS A 141 34.53 19.21 5.82
N GLY A 142 33.73 20.25 5.77
CA GLY A 142 34.06 21.57 6.30
C GLY A 142 32.95 22.57 6.00
N ASP A 143 32.44 23.18 7.07
CA ASP A 143 31.64 24.41 7.10
C ASP A 143 30.09 24.31 7.01
N VAL A 144 29.50 24.46 8.20
CA VAL A 144 28.29 25.21 8.59
C VAL A 144 27.17 25.43 7.53
N CYS A 145 26.02 24.81 7.83
CA CYS A 145 24.69 24.86 7.20
C CYS A 145 24.28 26.16 6.45
N LYS A 146 23.74 26.02 5.21
CA LYS A 146 22.79 27.01 4.63
C LYS A 146 21.65 26.35 3.86
N PHE A 147 20.42 26.69 4.23
CA PHE A 147 19.12 26.32 3.59
C PHE A 147 19.12 26.41 2.05
N SER A 148 19.92 27.32 1.47
CA SER A 148 20.14 27.47 0.03
C SER A 148 20.79 26.23 -0.64
N GLN A 149 21.64 25.49 0.07
CA GLN A 149 22.28 24.27 -0.43
C GLN A 149 21.31 23.08 -0.40
N CYS A 150 20.35 23.07 0.52
CA CYS A 150 19.25 22.11 0.57
C CYS A 150 18.26 22.32 -0.60
N LEU A 151 17.92 23.58 -0.93
CA LEU A 151 17.11 23.89 -2.12
C LEU A 151 17.82 23.51 -3.43
N CYS A 152 19.14 23.72 -3.51
CA CYS A 152 19.93 23.30 -4.66
C CYS A 152 20.01 21.76 -4.78
N SER A 153 20.25 21.06 -3.68
CA SER A 153 20.23 19.60 -3.60
C SER A 153 18.84 19.02 -3.96
N PHE A 154 17.76 19.65 -3.49
CA PHE A 154 16.39 19.26 -3.83
C PHE A 154 16.08 19.51 -5.30
N SER A 155 16.49 20.65 -5.87
CA SER A 155 16.34 20.96 -7.30
C SER A 155 17.13 19.97 -8.18
N LEU A 156 18.35 19.61 -7.79
CA LEU A 156 19.16 18.59 -8.46
C LEU A 156 18.50 17.22 -8.37
N THR A 157 17.93 16.87 -7.22
CA THR A 157 17.21 15.61 -7.03
C THR A 157 15.93 15.58 -7.87
N LEU A 158 15.16 16.67 -7.91
CA LEU A 158 14.00 16.84 -8.80
C LEU A 158 14.39 16.76 -10.28
N LYS A 159 15.51 17.37 -10.69
CA LYS A 159 16.02 17.26 -12.07
C LYS A 159 16.41 15.82 -12.41
N LYS A 160 17.04 15.09 -11.48
CA LYS A 160 17.35 13.65 -11.65
C LYS A 160 16.09 12.81 -11.75
N VAL A 161 15.09 13.06 -10.90
CA VAL A 161 13.78 12.39 -10.94
C VAL A 161 13.09 12.71 -12.27
N CYS A 162 13.02 13.98 -12.67
CA CYS A 162 12.40 14.41 -13.93
C CYS A 162 13.09 13.79 -15.16
N CYS A 163 14.43 13.74 -15.19
CA CYS A 163 15.18 13.09 -16.25
C CYS A 163 14.92 11.57 -16.29
N SER A 164 14.85 10.92 -15.13
CA SER A 164 14.53 9.49 -15.01
C SER A 164 13.09 9.20 -15.46
N THR A 165 12.14 10.06 -15.09
CA THR A 165 10.75 9.99 -15.55
C THR A 165 10.67 10.20 -17.05
N LYS A 166 11.43 11.15 -17.62
CA LYS A 166 11.47 11.39 -19.07
C LYS A 166 11.91 10.14 -19.85
N LYS A 167 12.82 9.32 -19.30
CA LYS A 167 13.22 8.04 -19.91
C LYS A 167 12.08 7.03 -19.99
N LEU A 168 11.13 7.03 -19.05
CA LEU A 168 9.93 6.17 -19.10
C LEU A 168 9.02 6.51 -20.29
N PHE A 169 8.95 7.79 -20.66
CA PHE A 169 8.15 8.31 -21.77
C PHE A 169 8.92 8.35 -23.11
N GLN A 170 10.10 7.75 -23.18
CA GLN A 170 10.83 7.56 -24.44
C GLN A 170 10.53 6.19 -25.04
N LYS A 171 10.67 6.06 -26.37
CA LYS A 171 10.65 4.74 -27.03
C LYS A 171 11.85 3.93 -26.50
N PRO A 172 11.70 2.63 -26.20
CA PRO A 172 10.57 1.73 -26.51
C PRO A 172 9.45 1.66 -25.44
N HIS A 173 9.64 2.23 -24.24
CA HIS A 173 8.76 2.02 -23.09
C HIS A 173 7.49 2.89 -23.06
N LEU A 174 7.41 3.92 -23.91
CA LEU A 174 6.27 4.85 -23.96
C LEU A 174 4.91 4.15 -24.12
N ARG A 175 4.79 3.18 -25.04
CA ARG A 175 3.51 2.48 -25.29
C ARG A 175 3.04 1.71 -24.06
N THR A 176 3.93 0.95 -23.45
CA THR A 176 3.63 0.17 -22.24
C THR A 176 3.25 1.10 -21.09
N THR A 177 3.97 2.21 -20.91
CA THR A 177 3.70 3.18 -19.84
C THR A 177 2.32 3.84 -20.02
N LEU A 178 1.96 4.24 -21.24
CA LEU A 178 0.64 4.84 -21.50
C LEU A 178 -0.51 3.85 -21.28
N ILE A 179 -0.36 2.60 -21.72
CA ILE A 179 -1.37 1.55 -21.49
C ILE A 179 -1.55 1.32 -19.98
N LEU A 180 -0.45 1.17 -19.24
CA LEU A 180 -0.51 0.96 -17.78
C LEU A 180 -1.13 2.16 -17.04
N LEU A 181 -0.84 3.39 -17.46
CA LEU A 181 -1.45 4.59 -16.90
C LEU A 181 -2.96 4.62 -17.12
N PHE A 182 -3.41 4.30 -18.33
CA PHE A 182 -4.84 4.28 -18.66
C PHE A 182 -5.58 3.18 -17.88
N VAL A 183 -5.01 1.98 -17.81
CA VAL A 183 -5.56 0.86 -17.02
C VAL A 183 -5.65 1.25 -15.54
N TRP A 184 -4.58 1.80 -14.97
CA TRP A 184 -4.56 2.22 -13.57
C TRP A 184 -5.56 3.34 -13.28
N PHE A 185 -5.69 4.32 -14.18
CA PHE A 185 -6.66 5.40 -14.07
C PHE A 185 -8.09 4.87 -14.05
N THR A 186 -8.44 4.03 -15.02
CA THR A 186 -9.79 3.46 -15.15
C THR A 186 -10.14 2.58 -13.94
N LEU A 187 -9.20 1.74 -13.49
CA LEU A 187 -9.37 0.93 -12.29
C LEU A 187 -9.54 1.79 -11.03
N SER A 188 -8.74 2.85 -10.87
CA SER A 188 -8.82 3.74 -9.71
C SER A 188 -10.12 4.52 -9.69
N PHE A 189 -10.56 5.04 -10.85
CA PHE A 189 -11.82 5.74 -10.98
C PHE A 189 -13.01 4.84 -10.65
N GLY A 190 -13.05 3.64 -11.22
CA GLY A 190 -14.13 2.68 -10.96
C GLY A 190 -14.15 2.22 -9.50
N TYR A 191 -13.01 1.75 -8.98
CA TYR A 191 -12.95 1.17 -7.64
C TYR A 191 -13.15 2.21 -6.54
N TYR A 192 -12.34 3.26 -6.50
CA TYR A 192 -12.41 4.25 -5.42
C TYR A 192 -13.53 5.27 -5.61
N GLY A 193 -13.85 5.64 -6.86
CA GLY A 193 -14.90 6.61 -7.17
C GLY A 193 -16.29 6.06 -6.83
N LEU A 194 -16.64 4.89 -7.38
CA LEU A 194 -17.95 4.28 -7.10
C LEU A 194 -18.11 3.91 -5.62
N TRP A 195 -17.04 3.42 -4.97
CA TRP A 195 -17.09 3.06 -3.56
C TRP A 195 -17.35 4.25 -2.64
N MET A 196 -16.77 5.41 -2.93
CA MET A 196 -17.03 6.64 -2.17
C MET A 196 -18.46 7.16 -2.37
N TRP A 197 -19.03 6.98 -3.55
CA TRP A 197 -20.39 7.44 -3.89
C TRP A 197 -21.48 6.49 -3.40
N PHE A 198 -21.11 5.26 -3.05
CA PHE A 198 -22.03 4.22 -2.62
C PHE A 198 -22.98 4.71 -1.51
N PRO A 199 -22.51 5.27 -0.37
CA PRO A 199 -23.42 5.66 0.72
C PRO A 199 -24.45 6.72 0.31
N GLU A 200 -24.04 7.70 -0.49
CA GLU A 200 -24.89 8.78 -1.00
C GLU A 200 -25.97 8.23 -1.96
N ILE A 201 -25.60 7.31 -2.84
CA ILE A 201 -26.53 6.68 -3.78
C ILE A 201 -27.59 5.88 -3.00
N PHE A 202 -27.19 5.08 -2.01
CA PHE A 202 -28.14 4.32 -1.19
C PHE A 202 -29.09 5.23 -0.41
N GLN A 203 -28.58 6.32 0.15
CA GLN A 203 -29.39 7.30 0.85
C GLN A 203 -30.44 7.95 -0.07
N ARG A 204 -30.07 8.30 -1.30
CA ARG A 204 -31.00 8.90 -2.29
C ARG A 204 -32.08 7.92 -2.76
N ILE A 205 -31.72 6.67 -3.00
CA ILE A 205 -32.66 5.60 -3.37
C ILE A 205 -33.68 5.37 -2.25
N GLN A 206 -33.22 5.35 -0.99
CA GLN A 206 -34.09 5.15 0.18
C GLN A 206 -35.06 6.31 0.43
N GLN A 207 -34.70 7.53 0.06
CA GLN A 207 -35.57 8.70 0.18
C GLN A 207 -36.63 8.78 -0.93
N GLY A 208 -36.79 7.73 -1.75
CA GLY A 208 -37.78 7.68 -2.83
C GLY A 208 -37.36 8.40 -4.11
N GLY A 209 -36.10 8.85 -4.20
CA GLY A 209 -35.55 9.47 -5.40
C GLY A 209 -35.12 8.41 -6.41
N SER A 210 -35.74 8.43 -7.59
CA SER A 210 -35.17 7.78 -8.77
C SER A 210 -33.84 8.47 -9.13
N SER A 211 -32.79 7.70 -9.43
CA SER A 211 -31.48 8.24 -9.83
C SER A 211 -31.54 9.09 -11.13
N CYS A 212 -32.67 9.06 -11.85
CA CYS A 212 -32.94 9.85 -13.06
C CYS A 212 -34.32 10.55 -13.04
N GLY A 213 -35.01 10.64 -11.90
CA GLY A 213 -36.39 11.13 -11.84
C GLY A 213 -36.49 12.46 -11.11
N GLY A 214 -36.81 13.51 -11.85
CA GLY A 214 -37.31 14.75 -11.29
C GLY A 214 -38.56 14.51 -10.45
N GLU A 215 -38.68 15.32 -9.41
CA GLU A 215 -39.79 15.47 -8.47
C GLU A 215 -41.12 14.84 -8.94
N THR A 216 -41.50 13.74 -8.31
CA THR A 216 -42.92 13.42 -8.13
C THR A 216 -43.23 13.40 -6.65
N SER A 217 -43.91 14.47 -6.25
CA SER A 217 -44.59 14.67 -4.98
C SER A 217 -45.31 13.41 -4.51
N PHE A 218 -44.83 12.81 -3.41
CA PHE A 218 -45.59 11.83 -2.64
C PHE A 218 -45.96 12.43 -1.30
N ASN A 219 -47.23 12.81 -1.21
CA ASN A 219 -47.93 13.18 0.00
C ASN A 219 -48.26 11.87 0.73
N GLU A 220 -47.30 11.32 1.49
CA GLU A 220 -47.58 10.26 2.44
C GLU A 220 -46.95 10.59 3.78
N THR A 221 -47.77 10.47 4.82
CA THR A 221 -47.45 10.59 6.24
C THR A 221 -46.14 9.90 6.55
N LYS A 222 -45.08 10.70 6.73
CA LYS A 222 -43.82 10.25 7.34
C LYS A 222 -44.16 9.63 8.68
N SER A 223 -44.18 8.31 8.71
CA SER A 223 -44.08 7.52 9.93
C SER A 223 -42.89 8.05 10.72
N ILE A 224 -43.12 8.23 12.02
CA ILE A 224 -42.06 8.43 13.01
C ILE A 224 -41.05 7.31 12.79
N TRP A 225 -39.90 7.63 12.21
CA TRP A 225 -38.73 6.76 12.26
C TRP A 225 -38.25 6.78 13.71
N THR A 226 -38.75 5.84 14.52
CA THR A 226 -38.17 5.58 15.83
C THR A 226 -36.71 5.19 15.61
N CYS A 227 -35.81 5.85 16.36
CA CYS A 227 -34.35 5.66 16.32
C CYS A 227 -33.91 4.18 16.48
N SER A 228 -34.81 3.28 16.91
CA SER A 228 -34.61 1.83 17.01
C SER A 228 -34.45 1.11 15.66
N GLN A 229 -35.19 1.48 14.62
CA GLN A 229 -35.14 0.78 13.32
C GLN A 229 -33.83 1.05 12.55
N GLN A 230 -33.18 2.18 12.84
CA GLN A 230 -31.92 2.59 12.23
C GLN A 230 -30.72 1.78 12.78
N VAL A 231 -30.84 1.21 13.99
CA VAL A 231 -29.79 0.42 14.64
C VAL A 231 -29.72 -1.00 14.08
N GLU A 232 -30.87 -1.66 13.83
CA GLU A 232 -30.90 -3.00 13.22
C GLU A 232 -30.34 -3.00 11.79
N PHE A 233 -30.73 -2.02 10.97
CA PHE A 233 -30.22 -1.89 9.61
C PHE A 233 -28.73 -1.54 9.57
N GLY A 234 -28.25 -0.75 10.55
CA GLY A 234 -26.83 -0.43 10.71
C GLY A 234 -25.96 -1.68 10.88
N THR A 235 -26.44 -2.70 11.60
CA THR A 235 -25.68 -3.95 11.79
C THR A 235 -25.54 -4.78 10.50
N ALA A 236 -26.59 -4.81 9.67
CA ALA A 236 -26.61 -5.52 8.39
C ALA A 236 -25.61 -4.93 7.39
N VAL A 237 -25.49 -3.60 7.33
CA VAL A 237 -24.53 -2.91 6.45
C VAL A 237 -23.08 -3.33 6.71
N TYR A 238 -22.71 -3.52 7.98
CA TYR A 238 -21.35 -3.98 8.33
C TYR A 238 -21.13 -5.46 7.98
N MET A 239 -22.16 -6.30 8.13
CA MET A 239 -22.12 -7.70 7.71
C MET A 239 -21.95 -7.81 6.17
N GLU A 240 -22.72 -7.04 5.41
CA GLU A 240 -22.58 -6.98 3.94
C GLU A 240 -21.20 -6.48 3.53
N SER A 241 -20.67 -5.46 4.21
CA SER A 241 -19.31 -4.96 3.97
C SER A 241 -18.23 -6.02 4.25
N PHE A 242 -18.44 -6.87 5.25
CA PHE A 242 -17.57 -8.01 5.54
C PHE A 242 -17.67 -9.10 4.46
N LEU A 243 -18.88 -9.43 4.00
CA LEU A 243 -19.09 -10.41 2.93
C LEU A 243 -18.48 -9.95 1.60
N ILE A 244 -18.61 -8.66 1.26
CA ILE A 244 -17.94 -8.05 0.09
C ILE A 244 -16.42 -8.11 0.24
N ALA A 245 -15.87 -7.87 1.43
CA ALA A 245 -14.44 -7.99 1.65
C ALA A 245 -13.96 -9.44 1.46
N LEU A 246 -14.73 -10.41 1.97
CA LEU A 246 -14.44 -11.83 1.91
C LEU A 246 -14.52 -12.39 0.48
N SER A 247 -15.46 -11.89 -0.34
CA SER A 247 -15.66 -12.35 -1.72
C SER A 247 -14.47 -12.06 -2.63
N ASN A 248 -13.59 -11.13 -2.27
CA ASN A 248 -12.40 -10.83 -3.06
C ASN A 248 -11.26 -11.86 -2.85
N LEU A 249 -11.32 -12.69 -1.80
CA LEU A 249 -10.25 -13.60 -1.39
C LEU A 249 -9.99 -14.74 -2.42
N PRO A 250 -11.02 -15.40 -3.00
CA PRO A 250 -10.83 -16.39 -4.06
C PRO A 250 -10.12 -15.83 -5.31
N GLY A 251 -10.53 -14.65 -5.79
CA GLY A 251 -9.87 -13.99 -6.93
C GLY A 251 -8.40 -13.68 -6.64
N ASN A 252 -8.12 -13.31 -5.39
CA ASN A 252 -6.83 -13.21 -4.71
C ASN A 252 -5.90 -14.38 -5.00
N ILE A 253 -6.32 -15.52 -4.46
CA ILE A 253 -5.57 -16.75 -4.46
C ILE A 253 -5.37 -17.25 -5.89
N ILE A 254 -6.42 -17.21 -6.71
CA ILE A 254 -6.36 -17.63 -8.11
C ILE A 254 -5.32 -16.79 -8.86
N THR A 255 -5.34 -15.47 -8.70
CA THR A 255 -4.38 -14.57 -9.37
C THR A 255 -2.94 -14.92 -9.01
N VAL A 256 -2.64 -15.13 -7.71
CA VAL A 256 -1.29 -15.47 -7.25
C VAL A 256 -0.81 -16.83 -7.78
N LEU A 257 -1.69 -17.82 -7.88
CA LEU A 257 -1.35 -19.14 -8.40
C LEU A 257 -1.18 -19.16 -9.92
N VAL A 258 -2.01 -18.40 -10.64
CA VAL A 258 -2.10 -18.40 -12.10
C VAL A 258 -1.06 -17.49 -12.75
N ILE A 259 -0.53 -16.48 -12.05
CA ILE A 259 0.43 -15.49 -12.60
C ILE A 259 1.70 -16.13 -13.20
N ASN A 260 2.13 -17.26 -12.65
CA ASN A 260 3.27 -18.02 -13.17
C ASN A 260 2.94 -18.87 -14.39
N LYS A 261 1.67 -19.29 -14.56
CA LYS A 261 1.25 -20.19 -15.63
C LYS A 261 0.79 -19.43 -16.88
N LEU A 262 -0.05 -18.40 -16.73
CA LEU A 262 -0.59 -17.63 -17.86
C LEU A 262 0.33 -16.48 -18.30
N GLY A 263 1.23 -16.05 -17.42
CA GLY A 263 2.04 -14.87 -17.65
C GLY A 263 1.26 -13.56 -17.47
N ARG A 264 1.96 -12.50 -17.08
CA ARG A 264 1.37 -11.24 -16.60
C ARG A 264 0.56 -10.48 -17.65
N ARG A 265 0.88 -10.65 -18.94
CA ARG A 265 0.24 -9.91 -20.03
C ARG A 265 -1.15 -10.43 -20.36
N GLN A 266 -1.47 -11.68 -20.03
CA GLN A 266 -2.79 -12.26 -20.27
C GLN A 266 -3.76 -11.98 -19.11
N LEU A 267 -3.24 -11.58 -17.95
CA LEU A 267 -4.02 -11.25 -16.75
C LEU A 267 -4.40 -9.76 -16.66
N LEU A 268 -3.73 -8.90 -17.43
CA LEU A 268 -3.96 -7.46 -17.53
C LEU A 268 -4.88 -7.15 -18.70
#